data_AF-A0A0F8XYX0-F1
#
_entry.id   AF-A0A0F8XYX0-F1
#
_cell.length_a   1.000
_cell.length_b   1.000
_cell.length_c   1.000
_cell.angle_alpha   90.00
_cell.angle_beta   90.00
_cell.angle_gamma   90.00
#
_symmetry.space_group_name_H-M   'P 1'
#
loop_
_entity.id
_entity.type
_entity.pdbx_description
1 polymer ?
#
loop_
_entity_poly.entity_id
_entity_poly.type
_entity_poly.pdbx_seq_one_letter_code
_entity_poly.pdbx_strand_id
1 'polypeptide(L)'
;MNKFKIHPSTRFDCDLEVNNIYVKKAIQGYNKRKGPRVGDYLVVEGKITRVTYVWGREAIQAGGHQHGQYFLGKGGWCSYSGSLDSSVDCTGAKLVGHKKGDIWFFSKDWMQAEGGITATIECRVYLVSKAPKNICCECGKSKQLEDMATTGGIKNICFDCCKP
;
A
#
# COMPACT_ATOMS: atom_id res chain seq x y z
N MET A 1 16.24 11.95 9.74
CA MET A 1 16.21 10.79 10.66
C MET A 1 14.75 10.43 10.96
N ASN A 2 14.27 9.26 10.53
CA ASN A 2 12.89 8.83 10.79
C ASN A 2 12.72 8.47 12.27
N LYS A 3 11.93 9.27 13.00
CA LYS A 3 11.54 8.98 14.38
C LYS A 3 10.41 7.94 14.36
N PHE A 4 10.64 6.79 15.00
CA PHE A 4 9.63 5.75 15.23
C PHE A 4 9.43 5.59 16.74
N LYS A 5 8.23 5.15 17.15
CA LYS A 5 7.87 4.84 18.54
C LYS A 5 7.34 3.40 18.60
N ILE A 6 7.88 2.62 19.53
CA ILE A 6 7.28 1.35 19.98
C ILE A 6 6.27 1.69 21.07
N HIS A 7 5.09 1.08 21.01
CA HIS A 7 4.17 1.05 22.14
C HIS A 7 4.37 -0.29 22.85
N PRO A 8 5.03 -0.33 24.02
CA PRO A 8 5.26 -1.58 24.73
C PRO A 8 3.94 -2.17 25.21
N SER A 9 3.72 -3.46 24.96
CA SER A 9 2.82 -4.28 25.77
C SER A 9 3.61 -4.73 27.00
N THR A 10 2.95 -4.73 28.16
CA THR A 10 3.53 -4.82 29.53
C THR A 10 4.43 -6.02 29.83
N ARG A 11 4.67 -6.93 28.88
CA ARG A 11 5.47 -8.15 29.03
C ARG A 11 6.83 -8.12 28.32
N PHE A 12 7.11 -7.13 27.46
CA PHE A 12 8.29 -7.14 26.56
C PHE A 12 9.30 -6.00 26.76
N ASP A 13 9.21 -5.27 27.87
CA ASP A 13 10.10 -4.13 28.14
C ASP A 13 11.58 -4.53 28.24
N CYS A 14 11.88 -5.76 28.67
CA CYS A 14 13.25 -6.29 28.77
C CYS A 14 13.94 -6.52 27.41
N ASP A 15 13.19 -6.53 26.30
CA ASP A 15 13.72 -6.81 24.96
C ASP A 15 13.62 -5.61 24.01
N LEU A 16 13.32 -4.42 24.53
CA LEU A 16 13.04 -3.23 23.72
C LEU A 16 14.19 -2.88 22.75
N GLU A 17 15.44 -2.96 23.21
CA GLU A 17 16.61 -2.66 22.39
C GLU A 17 16.81 -3.68 21.26
N VAL A 18 16.63 -4.97 21.56
CA VAL A 18 16.71 -6.04 20.58
C VAL A 18 15.59 -5.88 19.54
N ASN A 19 14.36 -5.67 19.99
CA ASN A 19 13.21 -5.44 19.11
C ASN A 19 13.38 -4.18 18.23
N ASN A 20 13.99 -3.13 18.77
CA ASN A 20 14.37 -1.94 18.02
C ASN A 20 15.31 -2.27 16.85
N ILE A 21 16.26 -3.19 17.01
CA ILE A 21 17.16 -3.61 15.93
C ILE A 21 16.39 -4.34 14.83
N TYR A 22 15.52 -5.29 15.19
CA TYR A 22 14.73 -6.05 14.22
C TYR A 22 13.76 -5.17 13.43
N VAL A 23 12.99 -4.32 14.11
CA VAL A 23 12.04 -3.44 13.43
C VAL A 23 12.75 -2.40 12.56
N LYS A 24 13.91 -1.86 12.98
CA LYS A 24 14.72 -0.98 12.12
C LYS A 24 15.16 -1.67 10.83
N LYS A 25 15.66 -2.91 10.91
CA LYS A 25 16.04 -3.69 9.72
C LYS A 25 14.84 -3.96 8.80
N ALA A 26 13.70 -4.32 9.38
CA ALA A 26 12.47 -4.55 8.63
C ALA A 26 11.99 -3.26 7.94
N ILE A 27 12.00 -2.12 8.63
CA ILE A 27 11.65 -0.80 8.05
C ILE A 27 12.61 -0.42 6.93
N GLN A 28 13.91 -0.67 7.08
CA GLN A 28 14.88 -0.44 6.00
C GLN A 28 14.54 -1.28 4.76
N GLY A 29 14.23 -2.57 4.93
CA GLY A 29 13.77 -3.42 3.84
C GLY A 29 12.46 -2.92 3.20
N TYR A 30 11.51 -2.52 4.03
CA TYR A 30 10.23 -1.95 3.62
C TYR A 30 10.41 -0.68 2.78
N ASN A 31 11.35 0.20 3.16
CA ASN A 31 11.63 1.47 2.49
C ASN A 31 12.39 1.32 1.17
N LYS A 32 13.11 0.21 0.96
CA LYS A 32 13.81 -0.08 -0.31
C LYS A 32 12.85 -0.34 -1.47
N ARG A 33 11.58 -0.71 -1.20
CA ARG A 33 10.60 -0.97 -2.26
C ARG A 33 10.20 0.33 -2.98
N LYS A 34 10.21 0.28 -4.31
CA LYS A 34 9.76 1.37 -5.18
C LYS A 34 8.23 1.31 -5.32
N GLY A 35 7.63 2.48 -5.53
CA GLY A 35 6.17 2.61 -5.71
C GLY A 35 5.36 2.41 -4.42
N PRO A 36 4.02 2.40 -4.54
CA PRO A 36 3.13 2.07 -3.44
C PRO A 36 3.33 0.62 -2.97
N ARG A 37 3.16 0.39 -1.66
CA ARG A 37 3.40 -0.89 -1.00
C ARG A 37 2.33 -1.12 0.06
N VAL A 38 2.09 -2.38 0.43
CA VAL A 38 1.16 -2.74 1.50
C VAL A 38 1.44 -1.91 2.76
N GLY A 39 0.40 -1.31 3.33
CA GLY A 39 0.46 -0.41 4.47
C GLY A 39 0.61 1.08 4.13
N ASP A 40 1.01 1.47 2.91
CA ASP A 40 0.98 2.87 2.48
C ASP A 40 -0.46 3.38 2.35
N TYR A 41 -0.64 4.70 2.35
CA TYR A 41 -1.95 5.34 2.19
C TYR A 41 -2.23 5.68 0.74
N LEU A 42 -3.49 5.55 0.34
CA LEU A 42 -4.02 6.03 -0.92
C LEU A 42 -5.10 7.08 -0.66
N VAL A 43 -5.10 8.15 -1.45
CA VAL A 43 -6.21 9.09 -1.56
C VAL A 43 -6.94 8.75 -2.85
N VAL A 44 -8.15 8.21 -2.73
CA VAL A 44 -9.00 7.80 -3.85
C VAL A 44 -10.28 8.64 -3.76
N GLU A 45 -10.52 9.51 -4.75
CA GLU A 45 -11.70 10.39 -4.78
C GLU A 45 -11.88 11.22 -3.50
N GLY A 46 -10.76 11.71 -2.95
CA GLY A 46 -10.75 12.49 -1.71
C GLY A 46 -10.87 11.65 -0.42
N LYS A 47 -11.11 10.33 -0.53
CA LYS A 47 -11.14 9.43 0.62
C LYS A 47 -9.76 8.81 0.85
N ILE A 48 -9.30 8.87 2.10
CA ILE A 48 -8.05 8.23 2.51
C ILE A 48 -8.34 6.78 2.87
N THR A 49 -7.57 5.87 2.30
CA THR A 49 -7.57 4.43 2.58
C THR A 49 -6.12 3.92 2.62
N ARG A 50 -5.89 2.63 2.84
CA ARG A 50 -4.55 2.03 2.87
C ARG A 50 -4.44 0.89 1.86
N VAL A 51 -3.23 0.67 1.35
CA VAL A 51 -2.89 -0.44 0.47
C VAL A 51 -2.96 -1.73 1.28
N THR A 52 -3.89 -2.62 0.97
CA THR A 52 -4.03 -3.94 1.63
C THR A 52 -3.30 -5.03 0.86
N TYR A 53 -3.26 -4.94 -0.47
CA TYR A 53 -2.55 -5.88 -1.32
C TYR A 53 -2.05 -5.23 -2.61
N VAL A 54 -0.97 -5.76 -3.20
CA VAL A 54 -0.38 -5.28 -4.45
C VAL A 54 -0.37 -6.41 -5.48
N TRP A 55 -1.20 -6.28 -6.52
CA TRP A 55 -1.27 -7.21 -7.66
C TRP A 55 -0.31 -6.76 -8.77
N GLY A 56 0.98 -7.04 -8.59
CA GLY A 56 1.99 -6.66 -9.58
C GLY A 56 2.22 -5.14 -9.62
N ARG A 57 2.29 -4.55 -10.82
CA ARG A 57 2.66 -3.12 -11.00
C ARG A 57 1.48 -2.16 -11.14
N GLU A 58 0.32 -2.66 -11.55
CA GLU A 58 -0.77 -1.82 -12.07
C GLU A 58 -2.00 -1.80 -11.16
N ALA A 59 -2.25 -2.91 -10.45
CA ALA A 59 -3.43 -3.07 -9.62
C ALA A 59 -3.08 -3.17 -8.14
N ILE A 60 -3.77 -2.38 -7.32
CA ILE A 60 -3.65 -2.40 -5.88
C ILE A 60 -5.03 -2.62 -5.28
N GLN A 61 -5.13 -3.47 -4.27
CA GLN A 61 -6.31 -3.43 -3.40
C GLN A 61 -6.08 -2.38 -2.33
N ALA A 62 -7.00 -1.42 -2.33
CA ALA A 62 -7.16 -0.48 -1.25
C ALA A 62 -8.14 -1.07 -0.24
N GLY A 63 -8.11 -0.61 1.00
CA GLY A 63 -9.15 -0.94 1.98
C GLY A 63 -8.65 -1.06 3.40
N GLY A 64 -9.38 -1.86 4.18
CA GLY A 64 -9.08 -2.14 5.58
C GLY A 64 -9.70 -1.17 6.58
N HIS A 65 -10.84 -0.59 6.20
CA HIS A 65 -11.61 0.33 7.05
C HIS A 65 -12.26 -0.34 8.28
N GLN A 66 -12.31 -1.67 8.33
CA GLN A 66 -13.03 -2.44 9.36
C GLN A 66 -12.10 -3.44 10.07
N HIS A 67 -11.23 -2.95 10.95
CA HIS A 67 -10.51 -3.75 11.96
C HIS A 67 -9.32 -4.61 11.49
N GLY A 68 -8.85 -4.44 10.26
CA GLY A 68 -7.68 -5.19 9.82
C GLY A 68 -6.35 -4.66 10.38
N GLN A 69 -5.34 -5.51 10.35
CA GLN A 69 -4.01 -5.21 10.89
C GLN A 69 -2.91 -5.43 9.86
N TYR A 70 -1.84 -4.63 9.96
CA TYR A 70 -0.69 -4.70 9.06
C TYR A 70 0.49 -5.37 9.76
N PHE A 71 0.92 -6.52 9.27
CA PHE A 71 2.08 -7.24 9.78
C PHE A 71 3.34 -6.87 8.99
N LEU A 72 4.44 -6.55 9.66
CA LEU A 72 5.75 -6.31 9.04
C LEU A 72 6.72 -7.46 9.39
N GLY A 73 7.11 -8.25 8.39
CA GLY A 73 8.09 -9.32 8.54
C GLY A 73 9.53 -8.81 8.47
N LYS A 74 10.49 -9.61 8.98
CA LYS A 74 11.93 -9.29 9.00
C LYS A 74 12.55 -8.90 7.66
N GLY A 75 12.09 -9.49 6.56
CA GLY A 75 12.52 -9.12 5.20
C GLY A 75 11.97 -7.77 4.71
N GLY A 76 11.26 -7.04 5.58
CA GLY A 76 10.59 -5.79 5.29
C GLY A 76 9.31 -5.96 4.48
N TRP A 77 8.86 -7.18 4.19
CA TRP A 77 7.56 -7.44 3.56
C TRP A 77 6.43 -7.11 4.53
N CYS A 78 5.34 -6.55 4.01
CA CYS A 78 4.19 -6.18 4.79
C CYS A 78 2.99 -6.95 4.24
N SER A 79 2.18 -7.52 5.13
CA SER A 79 0.89 -8.11 4.78
C SER A 79 -0.23 -7.44 5.57
N TYR A 80 -1.45 -7.59 5.07
CA TYR A 80 -2.65 -7.13 5.72
C TYR A 80 -3.51 -8.35 6.08
N SER A 81 -4.04 -8.36 7.30
CA SER A 81 -5.00 -9.37 7.77
C SER A 81 -6.36 -8.70 7.97
N GLY A 82 -7.34 -9.13 7.17
CA GLY A 82 -8.71 -8.62 7.20
C GLY A 82 -9.38 -8.73 5.83
N SER A 83 -10.62 -8.26 5.73
CA SER A 83 -11.37 -8.22 4.46
C SER A 83 -10.74 -7.22 3.48
N LEU A 84 -10.72 -7.59 2.21
CA LEU A 84 -10.19 -6.77 1.11
C LEU A 84 -11.34 -6.07 0.38
N ASP A 85 -11.16 -4.80 0.04
CA ASP A 85 -12.09 -4.10 -0.85
C ASP A 85 -11.71 -4.35 -2.33
N SER A 86 -12.47 -3.76 -3.24
CA SER A 86 -12.21 -3.81 -4.68
C SER A 86 -10.84 -3.21 -5.04
N SER A 87 -10.26 -3.71 -6.14
CA SER A 87 -9.02 -3.16 -6.67
C SER A 87 -9.21 -1.74 -7.21
N VAL A 88 -8.14 -0.97 -7.11
CA VAL A 88 -7.98 0.38 -7.64
C VAL A 88 -6.78 0.36 -8.58
N ASP A 89 -6.97 0.92 -9.78
CA ASP A 89 -5.86 1.16 -10.70
C ASP A 89 -4.95 2.24 -10.12
N CYS A 90 -3.69 1.88 -9.88
CA CYS A 90 -2.68 2.79 -9.35
C CYS A 90 -1.70 3.27 -10.42
N THR A 91 -1.98 3.01 -11.70
CA THR A 91 -1.18 3.49 -12.82
C THR A 91 -1.20 5.02 -12.82
N GLY A 92 -0.05 5.64 -12.53
CA GLY A 92 0.07 7.10 -12.40
C GLY A 92 -0.19 7.65 -10.99
N ALA A 93 -0.27 6.80 -9.96
CA ALA A 93 -0.34 7.25 -8.57
C ALA A 93 0.84 8.18 -8.23
N LYS A 94 0.55 9.37 -7.70
CA LYS A 94 1.56 10.38 -7.38
C LYS A 94 1.84 10.41 -5.89
N LEU A 95 3.11 10.35 -5.49
CA LEU A 95 3.50 10.55 -4.10
C LEU A 95 3.20 12.01 -3.71
N VAL A 96 2.36 12.21 -2.69
CA VAL A 96 1.94 13.54 -2.24
C VAL A 96 2.34 13.83 -0.79
N GLY A 97 2.86 12.84 -0.06
CA GLY A 97 3.34 13.06 1.30
C GLY A 97 3.60 11.78 2.07
N HIS A 98 3.63 11.93 3.40
CA HIS A 98 3.84 10.85 4.34
C HIS A 98 2.86 10.96 5.51
N LYS A 99 2.44 9.82 6.05
CA LYS A 99 1.56 9.75 7.22
C LYS A 99 2.01 8.60 8.11
N LYS A 100 1.85 8.78 9.42
CA LYS A 100 2.12 7.72 10.39
C LYS A 100 1.08 6.60 10.25
N GLY A 101 1.54 5.36 10.24
CA GLY A 101 0.70 4.18 10.14
C GLY A 101 1.17 3.13 11.11
N ASP A 102 0.23 2.51 11.80
CA ASP A 102 0.53 1.43 12.71
C ASP A 102 0.70 0.12 11.95
N ILE A 103 1.63 -0.68 12.48
CA ILE A 103 1.94 -2.04 12.09
C ILE A 103 2.16 -2.86 13.36
N TRP A 104 2.10 -4.17 13.23
CA TRP A 104 2.60 -5.07 14.26
C TRP A 104 3.64 -6.03 13.68
N PHE A 105 4.48 -6.57 14.55
CA PHE A 105 5.52 -7.54 14.20
C PHE A 105 5.76 -8.49 15.39
N PHE A 106 6.41 -9.62 15.15
CA PHE A 106 6.78 -10.53 16.24
C PHE A 106 8.03 -10.06 16.98
N SER A 107 7.99 -10.09 18.31
CA SER A 107 9.16 -9.91 19.16
C SER A 107 10.28 -10.86 18.72
N LYS A 108 11.50 -10.35 18.55
CA LYS A 108 12.69 -11.11 18.08
C LYS A 108 12.48 -11.90 16.78
N ASP A 109 11.47 -11.54 15.97
CA ASP A 109 11.07 -12.29 14.76
C ASP A 109 10.64 -13.74 15.03
N TRP A 110 10.18 -14.05 16.26
CA TRP A 110 9.70 -15.38 16.63
C TRP A 110 8.18 -15.40 16.79
N MET A 111 7.52 -16.21 15.97
CA MET A 111 6.08 -16.47 16.09
C MET A 111 5.76 -17.18 17.41
N GLN A 112 5.10 -16.46 18.32
CA GLN A 112 4.63 -16.98 19.59
C GLN A 112 3.29 -16.34 19.96
N ALA A 113 2.50 -17.05 20.78
CA ALA A 113 1.29 -16.48 21.37
C ALA A 113 1.65 -15.22 22.19
N GLU A 114 0.83 -14.18 22.06
CA GLU A 114 1.03 -12.87 22.72
C GLU A 114 2.34 -12.16 22.35
N GLY A 115 3.11 -12.63 21.36
CA GLY A 115 4.40 -12.06 20.96
C GLY A 115 4.33 -10.86 20.02
N GLY A 116 3.13 -10.32 19.78
CA GLY A 116 2.91 -9.20 18.87
C GLY A 116 3.31 -7.87 19.53
N ILE A 117 4.13 -7.10 18.82
CA ILE A 117 4.51 -5.74 19.21
C ILE A 117 3.99 -4.77 18.15
N THR A 118 3.34 -3.68 18.60
CA THR A 118 2.88 -2.61 17.72
C THR A 118 3.94 -1.52 17.59
N ALA A 119 4.15 -1.05 16.37
CA ALA A 119 5.01 0.08 16.07
C ALA A 119 4.34 1.03 15.09
N THR A 120 4.64 2.32 15.24
CA THR A 120 4.21 3.33 14.28
C THR A 120 5.34 3.64 13.32
N ILE A 121 5.10 3.42 12.03
CA ILE A 121 6.05 3.67 10.95
C ILE A 121 5.58 4.83 10.07
N GLU A 122 6.50 5.35 9.26
CA GLU A 122 6.18 6.36 8.25
C GLU A 122 5.78 5.68 6.94
N CYS A 123 4.53 5.89 6.57
CA CYS A 123 3.91 5.37 5.36
C CYS A 123 3.83 6.49 4.32
N ARG A 124 4.00 6.13 3.05
CA ARG A 124 3.85 7.06 1.93
C ARG A 124 2.37 7.32 1.70
N VAL A 125 2.03 8.50 1.21
CA VAL A 125 0.68 8.86 0.81
C VAL A 125 0.69 9.10 -0.68
N TYR A 126 -0.09 8.31 -1.42
CA TYR A 126 -0.25 8.46 -2.85
C TYR A 126 -1.63 9.03 -3.18
N LEU A 127 -1.66 10.03 -4.05
CA LEU A 127 -2.88 10.48 -4.68
C LEU A 127 -3.12 9.61 -5.92
N VAL A 128 -4.24 8.91 -5.90
CA VAL A 128 -4.76 8.20 -7.07
C VAL A 128 -5.87 9.07 -7.63
N SER A 129 -5.51 9.92 -8.60
CA SER A 129 -6.52 10.36 -9.56
C SER A 129 -7.05 9.09 -10.21
N LYS A 130 -8.36 8.88 -10.27
CA LYS A 130 -8.92 7.98 -11.30
C LYS A 130 -8.11 8.27 -12.56
N ALA A 131 -7.43 7.27 -13.12
CA ALA A 131 -7.05 7.41 -14.52
C ALA A 131 -8.33 7.92 -15.19
N PRO A 132 -8.29 9.01 -15.98
CA PRO A 132 -9.43 9.32 -16.82
C PRO A 132 -9.83 7.98 -17.42
N LYS A 133 -11.11 7.59 -17.31
CA LYS A 133 -11.64 6.38 -17.95
C LYS A 133 -11.43 6.39 -19.48
N ASN A 134 -10.66 7.36 -19.95
CA ASN A 134 -10.57 7.89 -21.27
C ASN A 134 -9.11 7.97 -21.76
N ILE A 135 -8.14 7.35 -21.09
CA ILE A 135 -6.76 7.27 -21.61
C ILE A 135 -6.67 6.02 -22.49
N CYS A 136 -6.31 6.22 -23.76
CA CYS A 136 -6.05 5.13 -24.69
C CYS A 136 -4.77 4.37 -24.29
N CYS A 137 -4.87 3.05 -24.13
CA CYS A 137 -3.72 2.22 -23.78
C CYS A 137 -2.67 2.10 -24.90
N GLU A 138 -3.02 2.40 -26.15
CA GLU A 138 -2.09 2.37 -27.31
C GLU A 138 -1.36 3.69 -27.51
N CYS A 139 -2.07 4.83 -27.50
CA CYS A 139 -1.46 6.13 -27.79
C CYS A 139 -1.20 7.01 -26.57
N GLY A 140 -1.65 6.61 -25.36
CA GLY A 140 -1.46 7.36 -24.12
C GLY A 140 -2.21 8.69 -24.05
N LYS A 141 -3.02 9.03 -25.05
CA LYS A 141 -3.77 10.29 -25.10
C LYS A 141 -5.05 10.19 -24.28
N SER A 142 -5.37 11.26 -23.54
CA SER A 142 -6.70 11.47 -22.97
C SER A 142 -7.71 11.79 -24.06
N LYS A 143 -8.87 11.14 -24.03
CA LYS A 143 -9.96 11.32 -24.98
C LYS A 143 -11.28 11.64 -24.25
N GLN A 144 -12.33 12.01 -24.98
CA GLN A 144 -13.68 12.00 -24.42
C GLN A 144 -14.15 10.54 -24.27
N LEU A 145 -15.09 10.24 -23.37
CA LEU A 145 -15.62 8.88 -23.18
C LEU A 145 -16.26 8.33 -24.47
N GLU A 146 -16.90 9.21 -25.22
CA GLU A 146 -17.54 8.91 -26.52
C GLU A 146 -16.55 8.58 -27.63
N ASP A 147 -15.27 8.89 -27.45
CA ASP A 147 -14.19 8.58 -28.40
C ASP A 147 -13.47 7.26 -28.06
N MET A 148 -13.98 6.50 -27.09
CA MET A 148 -13.37 5.27 -26.59
C MET A 148 -14.19 4.05 -26.96
N ALA A 149 -13.53 3.06 -27.56
CA ALA A 149 -14.12 1.75 -27.78
C ALA A 149 -14.13 1.00 -26.44
N THR A 150 -15.32 0.66 -25.95
CA THR A 150 -15.45 -0.22 -24.79
C THR A 150 -15.27 -1.65 -25.28
N THR A 151 -14.02 -2.12 -25.35
CA THR A 151 -13.76 -3.54 -25.61
C THR A 151 -14.08 -4.33 -24.34
N GLY A 152 -14.80 -5.46 -24.47
CA GLY A 152 -15.37 -6.26 -23.38
C GLY A 152 -14.37 -6.87 -22.38
N GLY A 153 -13.18 -6.31 -22.21
CA GLY A 153 -12.23 -6.61 -21.15
C GLY A 153 -11.22 -5.50 -20.96
N ILE A 154 -11.21 -4.87 -19.78
CA ILE A 154 -10.15 -4.11 -19.05
C ILE A 154 -9.34 -3.03 -19.81
N LYS A 155 -9.34 -2.98 -21.14
CA LYS A 155 -8.53 -2.05 -21.96
C LYS A 155 -9.41 -1.00 -22.62
N ASN A 156 -9.06 0.25 -22.37
CA ASN A 156 -9.63 1.41 -23.07
C ASN A 156 -8.75 1.74 -24.28
N ILE A 157 -9.24 1.51 -25.50
CA ILE A 157 -8.57 1.88 -26.76
C ILE A 157 -9.40 2.98 -27.45
N CYS A 158 -8.77 4.08 -27.88
CA CYS A 158 -9.51 5.12 -28.60
C CYS A 158 -9.81 4.69 -30.03
N PHE A 159 -10.88 5.20 -30.63
CA PHE A 159 -11.26 4.83 -32.01
C PHE A 159 -10.14 5.05 -33.02
N ASP A 160 -9.29 6.07 -32.84
CA ASP A 160 -8.12 6.31 -33.69
C ASP A 160 -7.11 5.14 -33.70
N CYS A 161 -6.97 4.43 -32.57
CA CYS A 161 -6.08 3.29 -32.40
C CYS A 161 -6.79 1.95 -32.62
N CYS A 162 -8.13 1.94 -32.64
CA CYS A 162 -8.94 0.75 -32.85
C CYS A 162 -9.24 0.47 -34.34
N LYS A 163 -8.67 1.26 -35.26
CA LYS A 163 -8.80 1.03 -36.70
C LYS A 163 -8.01 -0.22 -37.10
N PRO A 164 -8.57 -1.10 -37.97
CA PRO A 164 -7.89 -2.29 -38.47
C PRO A 164 -6.64 -1.95 -39.30
#